data_AF-A0A524AIN6-F1
#
_entry.id   AF-A0A524AIN6-F1
#
_cell.length_a   1.000
_cell.length_b   1.000
_cell.length_c   1.000
_cell.angle_alpha   90.00
_cell.angle_beta   90.00
_cell.angle_gamma   90.00
#
_symmetry.space_group_name_H-M   'P 1'
#
loop_
_entity.id
_entity.type
_entity.pdbx_description
1 polymer ?
#
loop_
_entity_poly.entity_id
_entity_poly.type
_entity_poly.pdbx_seq_one_letter_code
_entity_poly.pdbx_strand_id
1 'polypeptide(L)'
;MTDPARDDTIEALRQRLGRLDPYQTMVWRAMSPARRLELAFQAYQFALDVVRLTERQRHPDLSPDDLAWRVTRRMQRNPRLGR
;
A
#
# COMPACT_ATOMS: atom_id res chain seq x y z
N MET A 1 -11.61 12.44 -25.37
CA MET A 1 -11.50 13.83 -24.88
C MET A 1 -11.04 13.74 -23.44
N THR A 2 -9.75 13.90 -23.19
CA THR A 2 -9.14 13.79 -21.85
C THR A 2 -9.46 15.06 -21.06
N ASP A 3 -9.87 14.88 -19.81
CA ASP A 3 -10.20 15.96 -18.88
C ASP A 3 -8.91 16.66 -18.42
N PRO A 4 -8.71 17.96 -18.71
CA PRO A 4 -7.47 18.68 -18.41
C PRO A 4 -7.13 18.68 -16.91
N ALA A 5 -8.13 18.66 -16.03
CA ALA A 5 -7.91 18.65 -14.58
C ALA A 5 -7.25 17.34 -14.08
N ARG A 6 -7.44 16.24 -14.82
CA ARG A 6 -6.86 14.92 -14.52
C ARG A 6 -5.39 14.82 -14.96
N ASP A 7 -5.04 15.49 -16.06
CA ASP A 7 -3.66 15.55 -16.54
C ASP A 7 -2.78 16.37 -15.58
N ASP A 8 -3.31 17.47 -15.03
CA ASP A 8 -2.62 18.28 -14.03
C ASP A 8 -2.29 17.50 -12.74
N THR A 9 -3.19 16.61 -12.30
CA THR A 9 -2.95 15.78 -11.10
C THR A 9 -1.88 14.73 -11.33
N ILE A 10 -1.84 14.14 -12.53
CA ILE A 10 -0.83 13.15 -12.91
C ILE A 10 0.54 13.81 -13.03
N GLU A 11 0.60 15.01 -13.61
CA GLU A 11 1.86 15.72 -13.77
C GLU A 11 2.42 16.23 -12.44
N ALA A 12 1.56 16.74 -11.55
CA ALA A 12 1.96 17.07 -10.18
C ALA A 12 2.50 15.85 -9.41
N LEU A 13 1.91 14.67 -9.64
CA LEU A 13 2.40 13.42 -9.04
C LEU A 13 3.77 13.03 -9.62
N ARG A 14 3.97 13.13 -10.94
CA ARG A 14 5.26 12.87 -11.60
C ARG A 14 6.37 13.78 -11.06
N GLN A 15 6.09 15.07 -10.92
CA GLN A 15 7.06 16.01 -10.37
C GLN A 15 7.48 15.65 -8.95
N ARG A 16 6.53 15.21 -8.09
CA ARG A 16 6.84 14.77 -6.72
C ARG A 16 7.61 13.47 -6.63
N LEU A 17 7.37 12.53 -7.56
CA LEU A 17 8.04 11.23 -7.60
C LEU A 17 9.42 11.31 -8.27
N GLY A 18 9.74 12.42 -8.92
CA GLY A 18 10.96 12.58 -9.70
C GLY A 18 10.92 11.79 -11.01
N ARG A 19 12.07 11.70 -11.70
CA ARG A 19 12.17 10.98 -12.97
C ARG A 19 12.05 9.48 -12.72
N LEU A 20 10.97 8.87 -13.23
CA LEU A 20 10.82 7.42 -13.24
C LEU A 20 11.97 6.79 -14.03
N ASP A 21 12.53 5.72 -13.48
CA ASP A 21 13.54 4.93 -14.18
C ASP A 21 12.91 4.33 -15.46
N PRO A 22 13.49 4.59 -16.65
CA PRO A 22 12.95 4.08 -17.91
C PRO A 22 12.89 2.55 -17.98
N TYR A 23 13.86 1.88 -17.35
CA TYR A 23 13.93 0.43 -17.29
C TYR A 23 12.82 -0.13 -16.39
N GLN A 24 12.59 0.47 -15.21
CA GLN A 24 11.45 0.08 -14.35
C GLN A 24 10.11 0.24 -15.07
N THR A 25 9.95 1.33 -15.83
CA THR A 25 8.74 1.59 -16.61
C THR A 25 8.54 0.56 -17.71
N MET A 26 9.62 0.20 -18.43
CA MET A 26 9.59 -0.84 -19.46
C MET A 26 9.19 -2.19 -18.87
N VAL A 27 9.82 -2.60 -17.77
CA VAL A 27 9.52 -3.85 -17.06
C VAL A 27 8.06 -3.86 -16.61
N TRP A 28 7.58 -2.78 -16.00
CA TRP A 28 6.19 -2.67 -15.57
C TRP A 28 5.18 -2.76 -16.73
N ARG A 29 5.50 -2.13 -17.86
CA ARG A 29 4.66 -2.17 -19.08
C ARG A 29 4.60 -3.57 -19.70
N ALA A 30 5.70 -4.33 -19.64
CA ALA A 30 5.77 -5.69 -20.15
C ALA A 30 5.02 -6.72 -19.27
N MET A 31 4.73 -6.40 -18.01
CA MET A 31 3.97 -7.29 -17.13
C MET A 31 2.50 -7.42 -17.54
N SER A 32 2.00 -8.66 -17.50
CA SER A 32 0.56 -8.94 -17.64
C SER A 32 -0.23 -8.36 -16.46
N PRO A 33 -1.53 -8.09 -16.62
CA PRO A 33 -2.39 -7.67 -15.51
C PRO A 33 -2.36 -8.63 -14.31
N ALA A 34 -2.33 -9.94 -14.57
CA ALA A 34 -2.23 -10.96 -13.51
C ALA A 34 -0.93 -10.80 -12.72
N ARG A 35 0.20 -10.60 -13.40
CA ARG A 35 1.50 -10.40 -12.73
C ARG A 35 1.53 -9.13 -11.88
N ARG A 36 0.87 -8.07 -12.32
CA ARG A 36 0.74 -6.84 -11.52
C ARG A 36 -0.09 -7.06 -10.26
N LEU A 37 -1.17 -7.85 -10.34
CA LEU A 37 -1.98 -8.22 -9.17
C LEU A 37 -1.20 -9.08 -8.18
N GLU A 38 -0.43 -10.06 -8.67
CA GLU A 38 0.46 -10.86 -7.81
C GLU A 38 1.42 -9.96 -7.01
N LEU A 39 2.08 -9.01 -7.67
CA LEU A 39 2.97 -8.05 -6.99
C LEU A 39 2.21 -7.19 -5.97
N ALA A 40 1.00 -6.74 -6.31
CA ALA A 40 0.16 -5.98 -5.39
C ALA A 40 -0.22 -6.81 -4.15
N PHE A 41 -0.55 -8.09 -4.32
CA PHE A 41 -0.86 -8.99 -3.20
C PHE A 41 0.37 -9.27 -2.33
N GLN A 42 1.54 -9.47 -2.94
CA GLN A 42 2.80 -9.62 -2.22
C GLN A 42 3.13 -8.35 -1.40
N ALA A 43 2.99 -7.17 -2.00
CA ALA A 43 3.21 -5.91 -1.31
C ALA A 43 2.21 -5.70 -0.16
N TYR A 44 0.94 -6.06 -0.35
CA TYR A 44 -0.08 -6.02 0.69
C TYR A 44 0.26 -6.95 1.86
N GLN A 45 0.64 -8.19 1.57
CA GLN A 45 1.03 -9.17 2.58
C GLN A 45 2.26 -8.70 3.37
N PHE A 46 3.27 -8.18 2.68
CA PHE A 46 4.44 -7.58 3.31
C PHE A 46 4.06 -6.46 4.29
N ALA A 47 3.22 -5.53 3.85
CA ALA A 47 2.77 -4.43 4.70
C ALA A 47 2.00 -4.95 5.93
N LEU A 48 1.14 -5.95 5.75
CA LEU A 48 0.40 -6.59 6.84
C LEU A 48 1.33 -7.23 7.87
N ASP A 49 2.37 -7.93 7.42
CA ASP A 49 3.34 -8.61 8.30
C ASP A 49 4.18 -7.61 9.08
N VAL A 50 4.63 -6.53 8.44
CA VAL A 50 5.32 -5.41 9.13
C VAL A 50 4.40 -4.78 10.20
N VAL A 51 3.13 -4.55 9.87
CA VAL A 51 2.17 -4.00 10.85
C VAL A 51 1.96 -4.96 12.01
N ARG A 52 1.73 -6.26 11.76
CA ARG A 52 1.58 -7.28 12.81
C ARG A 52 2.79 -7.33 13.73
N LEU A 53 4.00 -7.39 13.15
CA LEU A 53 5.24 -7.43 13.91
C LEU A 53 5.37 -6.20 14.81
N THR A 54 5.19 -5.00 14.24
CA THR A 54 5.36 -3.75 14.99
C THR A 54 4.28 -3.52 16.04
N GLU A 55 3.03 -3.92 15.79
CA GLU A 55 1.98 -3.87 16.82
C GLU A 55 2.27 -4.86 17.97
N ARG A 56 2.73 -6.08 17.66
CA ARG A 56 3.08 -7.08 18.68
C ARG A 56 4.24 -6.61 19.56
N GLN A 57 5.26 -6.01 18.96
CA GLN A 57 6.40 -5.45 19.70
C GLN A 57 6.00 -4.28 20.60
N ARG A 58 5.05 -3.45 20.18
CA ARG A 58 4.56 -2.30 20.97
C ARG A 58 3.56 -2.68 22.05
N HIS A 59 2.88 -3.81 21.87
CA HIS A 59 1.80 -4.25 22.73
C HIS A 59 1.94 -5.74 23.06
N PRO A 60 3.01 -6.12 23.78
CA PRO A 60 3.28 -7.52 24.10
C PRO A 60 2.20 -8.17 24.97
N ASP A 61 1.50 -7.35 25.77
CA ASP A 61 0.50 -7.81 26.75
C ASP A 61 -0.92 -7.92 26.18
N LEU A 62 -1.14 -7.51 24.92
CA LEU A 62 -2.47 -7.61 24.32
C LEU A 62 -2.84 -9.05 23.99
N SER A 63 -4.12 -9.35 24.16
CA SER A 63 -4.70 -10.57 23.64
C SER A 63 -4.55 -10.64 22.10
N PRO A 64 -4.52 -11.84 21.51
CA PRO A 64 -4.48 -11.99 20.06
C PRO A 64 -5.61 -11.23 19.33
N ASP A 65 -6.80 -11.20 19.91
CA ASP A 65 -7.98 -10.54 19.32
C ASP A 65 -7.86 -9.02 19.36
N ASP A 66 -7.42 -8.46 20.48
CA ASP A 66 -7.18 -7.01 20.59
C ASP A 66 -6.06 -6.57 19.65
N LEU A 67 -5.02 -7.40 19.51
CA LEU A 67 -3.92 -7.17 18.58
C LEU A 67 -4.42 -7.19 17.13
N ALA A 68 -5.28 -8.14 16.76
CA ALA A 68 -5.89 -8.22 15.44
C ALA A 68 -6.68 -6.96 15.09
N TRP A 69 -7.47 -6.42 16.03
CA TRP A 69 -8.18 -5.17 15.82
C TRP A 69 -7.26 -3.97 15.63
N ARG A 70 -6.14 -3.90 16.35
CA ARG A 70 -5.13 -2.84 16.13
C ARG A 70 -4.51 -2.92 14.74
N VAL A 71 -4.16 -4.12 14.29
CA VAL A 71 -3.65 -4.36 12.94
C VAL A 71 -4.65 -3.89 11.89
N THR A 72 -5.93 -4.26 12.03
CA THR A 72 -7.01 -3.85 11.13
C THR A 72 -7.17 -2.33 11.08
N ARG A 73 -7.25 -1.66 12.23
CA ARG A 73 -7.35 -0.19 12.30
C ARG A 73 -6.19 0.51 11.61
N ARG A 74 -4.97 0.00 11.79
CA ARG A 74 -3.77 0.58 11.20
C ARG A 74 -3.68 0.34 9.69
N MET A 75 -4.00 -0.87 9.22
CA MET A 75 -4.03 -1.20 7.79
C MET A 75 -5.08 -0.35 7.05
N GLN A 76 -6.25 -0.15 7.64
CA GLN A 76 -7.33 0.63 7.04
C GLN A 76 -7.23 2.15 7.31
N ARG A 77 -6.22 2.58 8.08
CA ARG A 77 -6.04 3.97 8.55
C ARG A 77 -7.29 4.59 9.18
N ASN A 78 -8.14 3.77 9.81
CA ASN A 78 -9.32 4.25 10.49
C ASN A 78 -9.30 3.73 11.94
N PRO A 79 -9.07 4.62 12.92
CA PRO A 79 -8.91 4.24 14.32
C PRO A 79 -10.22 3.81 15.00
N ARG A 80 -11.37 4.01 14.34
CA ARG A 80 -12.70 3.67 14.86
C ARG A 80 -13.25 2.37 14.28
N LEU A 81 -12.48 1.69 13.42
CA LEU A 81 -12.86 0.38 12.91
C LEU A 81 -12.85 -0.66 14.01
N GLY A 82 -13.96 -1.38 14.07
CA GLY A 82 -14.16 -2.45 15.03
C GLY A 82 -14.40 -1.93 16.43
N ARG A 83 -15.49 -2.42 17.00
CA ARG A 83 -15.58 -2.83 18.39
C ARG A 83 -16.74 -3.81 18.49
#